data_AF-A0A5C1QBA2-F1
#
_entry.id   AF-A0A5C1QBA2-F1
#
_cell.length_a   1.000
_cell.length_b   1.000
_cell.length_c   1.000
_cell.angle_alpha   90.00
_cell.angle_beta   90.00
_cell.angle_gamma   90.00
#
_symmetry.space_group_name_H-M   'P 1'
#
loop_
_entity.id
_entity.type
_entity.pdbx_description
1 polymer ?
#
loop_
_entity_poly.entity_id
_entity_poly.type
_entity_poly.pdbx_seq_one_letter_code
_entity_poly.pdbx_strand_id
1 'polypeptide(L)'
;MCVKHFIGKVDFILIGDINKTRELAKSLDVDLEGLTLVNILEERKASEYASELASKGEVDILMKGLVQTGTFMKSILRKDRDLLYENGGVISLISRFILPKYHKPIYLTDCGINIEPDLKQKESILRNAIRVVKSLGVEKPKVACVCPIEFVNPRIKSTVDGEALSKMDIDGAIIEGPISFDVSLSKHAAEVKGFNSSVAGDADILLLII
;
A
#
# COMPACT_ATOMS: atom_id res chain seq x y z
N MET A 1 -3.46 -10.89 -14.16
CA MET A 1 -4.91 -11.07 -13.96
C MET A 1 -5.50 -9.68 -13.76
N CYS A 2 -6.59 -9.34 -14.43
CA CYS A 2 -7.30 -8.09 -14.21
C CYS A 2 -8.71 -8.40 -13.73
N VAL A 3 -9.28 -7.49 -12.95
CA VAL A 3 -10.56 -7.66 -12.31
C VAL A 3 -11.46 -6.49 -12.68
N LYS A 4 -12.69 -6.79 -13.10
CA LYS A 4 -13.78 -5.84 -13.30
C LYS A 4 -14.82 -6.05 -12.21
N HIS A 5 -15.23 -4.99 -11.53
CA HIS A 5 -16.18 -5.03 -10.42
C HIS A 5 -17.51 -4.37 -10.79
N PHE A 6 -18.60 -5.11 -10.62
CA PHE A 6 -19.95 -4.58 -10.51
C PHE A 6 -20.61 -5.26 -9.31
N ILE A 7 -21.23 -4.48 -8.42
CA ILE A 7 -21.78 -4.89 -7.11
C ILE A 7 -22.26 -6.36 -7.10
N GLY A 8 -21.55 -7.23 -6.39
CA GLY A 8 -21.93 -8.63 -6.12
C GLY A 8 -21.35 -9.72 -7.04
N LYS A 9 -20.70 -9.39 -8.16
CA LYS A 9 -19.91 -10.34 -8.98
C LYS A 9 -18.59 -9.71 -9.42
N VAL A 10 -17.53 -10.52 -9.45
CA VAL A 10 -16.19 -10.12 -9.87
C VAL A 10 -15.88 -10.85 -11.16
N ASP A 11 -15.67 -10.12 -12.26
CA ASP A 11 -15.26 -10.71 -13.53
C ASP A 11 -13.74 -10.66 -13.67
N PHE A 12 -13.15 -11.74 -14.18
CA PHE A 12 -11.70 -11.86 -14.33
C PHE A 12 -11.30 -11.90 -15.81
N ILE A 13 -10.24 -11.15 -16.12
CA ILE A 13 -9.47 -11.28 -17.35
C ILE A 13 -8.13 -11.93 -16.99
N LEU A 14 -7.95 -13.19 -17.38
CA LEU A 14 -6.70 -13.92 -17.16
C LEU A 14 -5.79 -13.72 -18.37
N ILE A 15 -4.65 -13.08 -18.16
CA ILE A 15 -3.67 -12.75 -19.20
C ILE A 15 -2.40 -13.53 -18.88
N GLY A 16 -1.95 -14.38 -19.80
CA GLY A 16 -0.75 -15.20 -19.60
C GLY A 16 -0.72 -16.46 -20.47
N ASP A 17 -0.05 -17.50 -19.99
CA ASP A 17 -0.05 -18.83 -20.59
C ASP A 17 -1.37 -19.55 -20.29
N ILE A 18 -2.30 -19.54 -21.24
CA ILE A 18 -3.64 -20.09 -21.04
C ILE A 18 -3.62 -21.62 -20.98
N ASN A 19 -2.68 -22.28 -21.64
CA ASN A 19 -2.56 -23.74 -21.56
C ASN A 19 -2.20 -24.15 -20.13
N LYS A 20 -1.15 -23.55 -19.55
CA LYS A 20 -0.79 -23.78 -18.15
C LYS A 20 -1.90 -23.37 -17.18
N THR A 21 -2.60 -22.28 -17.47
CA THR A 21 -3.74 -21.83 -16.65
C THR A 21 -4.85 -22.88 -16.62
N ARG A 22 -5.19 -23.47 -17.77
CA ARG A 22 -6.22 -24.53 -17.87
C ARG A 22 -5.77 -25.83 -17.18
N GLU A 23 -4.51 -26.22 -17.35
CA GLU A 23 -3.94 -27.39 -16.67
C GLU A 23 -4.00 -27.23 -15.15
N LEU A 24 -3.58 -26.06 -14.63
CA LEU A 24 -3.62 -25.75 -13.21
C LEU A 24 -5.05 -25.71 -12.69
N ALA A 25 -5.96 -25.03 -13.40
CA ALA A 25 -7.37 -24.97 -13.03
C ALA A 25 -7.99 -26.37 -12.91
N LYS A 26 -7.71 -27.25 -13.88
CA LYS A 26 -8.15 -28.66 -13.82
C LYS A 26 -7.59 -29.40 -12.61
N SER A 27 -6.31 -29.18 -12.27
CA SER A 27 -5.70 -29.82 -11.10
C SER A 27 -6.24 -29.32 -9.75
N LEU A 28 -6.81 -28.11 -9.73
CA LEU A 28 -7.35 -27.47 -8.53
C LEU A 28 -8.89 -27.53 -8.46
N ASP A 29 -9.54 -28.20 -9.41
CA ASP A 29 -11.01 -28.23 -9.56
C ASP A 29 -11.65 -26.83 -9.61
N VAL A 30 -10.98 -25.91 -10.33
CA VAL A 30 -11.44 -24.54 -10.53
C VAL A 30 -12.07 -24.42 -11.92
N ASP A 31 -13.33 -23.99 -11.95
CA ASP A 31 -14.02 -23.69 -13.20
C ASP A 31 -13.56 -22.34 -13.78
N LEU A 32 -13.31 -22.33 -15.09
CA LEU A 32 -12.94 -21.14 -15.86
C LEU A 32 -14.07 -20.67 -16.79
N GLU A 33 -15.24 -21.30 -16.74
CA GLU A 33 -16.41 -20.90 -17.52
C GLU A 33 -16.79 -19.44 -17.23
N GLY A 34 -17.08 -18.68 -18.28
CA GLY A 34 -17.40 -17.25 -18.18
C GLY A 34 -16.21 -16.31 -17.98
N LEU A 35 -14.98 -16.81 -17.79
CA LEU A 35 -13.79 -15.95 -17.67
C LEU A 35 -13.23 -15.55 -19.05
N THR A 36 -12.72 -14.32 -19.14
CA THR A 36 -11.98 -13.89 -20.34
C THR A 36 -10.53 -14.37 -20.25
N LEU A 37 -10.10 -15.16 -21.23
CA LEU A 37 -8.73 -15.71 -21.27
C LEU A 37 -7.96 -15.10 -22.45
N VAL A 38 -6.84 -14.44 -22.17
CA VAL A 38 -6.00 -13.76 -23.16
C VAL A 38 -4.61 -14.39 -23.16
N ASN A 39 -4.25 -15.03 -24.28
CA ASN A 39 -2.99 -15.76 -24.40
C ASN A 39 -1.83 -14.84 -24.80
N ILE A 40 -1.04 -14.40 -23.81
CA ILE A 40 0.17 -13.59 -24.00
C ILE A 40 1.28 -14.19 -23.13
N LEU A 41 2.24 -14.86 -23.77
CA LEU A 41 3.29 -15.61 -23.07
C LEU A 41 4.41 -14.73 -22.52
N GLU A 42 4.71 -13.61 -23.19
CA GLU A 42 5.78 -12.70 -22.76
C GLU A 42 5.29 -11.82 -21.60
N GLU A 43 5.90 -11.95 -20.41
CA GLU A 43 5.48 -11.24 -19.18
C GLU A 43 5.32 -9.72 -19.37
N ARG A 44 6.25 -9.12 -20.12
CA ARG A 44 6.24 -7.67 -20.40
C ARG A 44 5.00 -7.29 -21.21
N LYS A 45 4.72 -7.99 -22.30
CA LYS A 45 3.53 -7.73 -23.14
C LYS A 45 2.24 -8.00 -22.36
N ALA A 46 2.20 -9.05 -21.55
CA ALA A 46 1.04 -9.35 -20.72
C ALA A 46 0.75 -8.22 -19.71
N SER A 47 1.80 -7.67 -19.09
CA SER A 47 1.69 -6.54 -18.15
C SER A 47 1.32 -5.24 -18.86
N GLU A 48 1.92 -4.94 -20.02
CA GLU A 48 1.60 -3.77 -20.83
C GLU A 48 0.16 -3.77 -21.35
N TYR A 49 -0.35 -4.95 -21.72
CA TYR A 49 -1.73 -5.13 -22.13
C TYR A 49 -2.69 -4.96 -20.94
N ALA A 50 -2.36 -5.56 -19.79
CA ALA A 50 -3.12 -5.37 -18.56
C ALA A 50 -3.23 -3.88 -18.17
N SER A 51 -2.11 -3.15 -18.18
CA SER A 51 -2.11 -1.72 -17.85
C SER A 51 -2.84 -0.87 -18.88
N GLU A 52 -2.87 -1.29 -20.15
CA GLU A 52 -3.67 -0.63 -21.17
C GLU A 52 -5.18 -0.76 -20.91
N LEU A 53 -5.65 -1.95 -20.56
CA LEU A 53 -7.05 -2.16 -20.21
C LEU A 53 -7.47 -1.28 -19.03
N ALA A 54 -6.61 -1.18 -18.01
CA ALA A 54 -6.87 -0.31 -16.85
C ALA A 54 -6.91 1.16 -17.26
N SER A 55 -5.97 1.61 -18.10
CA SER A 55 -5.90 2.98 -18.60
C SER A 55 -7.14 3.38 -19.42
N LYS A 56 -7.75 2.41 -20.12
CA LYS A 56 -9.00 2.61 -20.88
C LYS A 56 -10.27 2.48 -20.04
N GLY A 57 -10.16 2.17 -18.75
CA GLY A 57 -11.31 1.92 -17.87
C GLY A 57 -12.06 0.62 -18.19
N GLU A 58 -11.42 -0.32 -18.90
CA GLU A 58 -12.02 -1.63 -19.22
C GLU A 58 -11.98 -2.59 -18.01
N VAL A 59 -11.08 -2.33 -17.06
CA VAL A 59 -10.93 -3.06 -15.79
C VAL A 59 -10.73 -2.09 -14.64
N ASP A 60 -11.19 -2.47 -13.44
CA ASP A 60 -11.14 -1.62 -12.24
C ASP A 60 -9.90 -1.91 -11.39
N ILE A 61 -9.40 -3.15 -11.41
CA ILE A 61 -8.31 -3.60 -10.56
C ILE A 61 -7.30 -4.41 -11.38
N LEU A 62 -6.02 -4.07 -11.22
CA LEU A 62 -4.90 -4.86 -11.71
C LEU A 62 -4.42 -5.83 -10.63
N MET A 63 -4.31 -7.12 -10.97
CA MET A 63 -3.78 -8.15 -10.06
C MET A 63 -2.55 -8.84 -10.66
N LYS A 64 -1.42 -8.68 -9.96
CA LYS A 64 -0.15 -9.30 -10.34
C LYS A 64 -0.25 -10.81 -10.20
N GLY A 65 0.02 -11.53 -11.30
CA GLY A 65 0.20 -12.98 -11.29
C GLY A 65 1.67 -13.38 -11.08
N LEU A 66 2.05 -14.47 -11.73
CA LEU A 66 3.42 -14.97 -11.84
C LEU A 66 4.24 -14.15 -12.84
N VAL A 67 4.38 -12.85 -12.57
CA VAL A 67 5.27 -11.93 -13.28
C VAL A 67 6.20 -11.25 -12.28
N GLN A 68 7.41 -10.89 -12.72
CA GLN A 68 8.34 -10.14 -11.88
C GLN A 68 7.74 -8.77 -11.49
N THR A 69 7.89 -8.38 -10.22
CA THR A 69 7.37 -7.09 -9.71
C THR A 69 7.89 -5.92 -10.52
N GLY A 70 9.18 -5.90 -10.87
CA GLY A 70 9.76 -4.84 -11.71
C GLY A 70 9.10 -4.73 -13.09
N THR A 71 8.80 -5.86 -13.73
CA THR A 71 8.10 -5.90 -15.03
C THR A 71 6.67 -5.36 -14.92
N PHE A 72 5.93 -5.80 -13.91
CA PHE A 72 4.56 -5.35 -13.65
C PHE A 72 4.51 -3.85 -13.35
N MET A 73 5.35 -3.37 -12.42
CA MET A 73 5.41 -1.97 -12.03
C MET A 73 5.81 -1.05 -13.19
N LYS A 74 6.78 -1.46 -14.02
CA LYS A 74 7.16 -0.69 -15.22
C LYS A 74 6.00 -0.47 -16.18
N SER A 75 5.07 -1.43 -16.29
CA SER A 75 3.90 -1.31 -17.16
C SER A 75 2.87 -0.30 -16.65
N ILE A 76 2.77 -0.13 -15.32
CA ILE A 76 1.85 0.79 -14.65
C ILE A 76 2.42 2.21 -14.61
N LEU A 77 3.72 2.35 -14.36
CA LEU A 77 4.42 3.63 -14.20
C LEU A 77 4.67 4.38 -15.51
N ARG A 78 4.18 3.87 -16.65
CA ARG A 78 4.36 4.58 -17.91
C ARG A 78 3.48 5.83 -17.94
N LYS A 79 4.06 6.96 -18.34
CA LYS A 79 3.36 8.25 -18.37
C LYS A 79 2.15 8.26 -19.30
N ASP A 80 2.14 7.46 -20.36
CA ASP A 80 1.04 7.33 -21.31
C ASP A 80 -0.14 6.50 -20.78
N ARG A 81 -0.04 5.92 -19.58
CA ARG A 81 -1.10 5.10 -18.98
C ARG A 81 -1.99 5.87 -18.01
N ASP A 82 -1.50 6.97 -17.44
CA ASP A 82 -2.25 7.83 -16.50
C ASP A 82 -2.91 7.05 -15.34
N LEU A 83 -2.20 6.03 -14.82
CA LEU A 83 -2.70 5.14 -13.76
C LEU A 83 -2.31 5.59 -12.35
N LEU A 84 -1.51 6.65 -12.22
CA LEU A 84 -1.11 7.19 -10.93
C LEU A 84 -2.14 8.23 -10.49
N TYR A 85 -2.51 8.17 -9.20
CA TYR A 85 -3.51 9.09 -8.67
C TYR A 85 -3.02 10.55 -8.67
N GLU A 86 -1.77 10.76 -8.29
CA GLU A 86 -1.11 12.06 -8.38
C GLU A 86 -0.09 12.03 -9.51
N ASN A 87 -0.07 13.06 -10.34
CA ASN A 87 0.93 13.20 -11.38
C ASN A 87 2.32 13.37 -10.75
N GLY A 88 3.20 12.38 -10.96
CA GLY A 88 4.51 12.32 -10.29
C GLY A 88 4.45 11.80 -8.85
N GLY A 89 3.31 11.27 -8.40
CA GLY A 89 3.19 10.54 -7.13
C GLY A 89 3.90 9.19 -7.16
N VAL A 90 3.96 8.53 -6.00
CA VAL A 90 4.57 7.19 -5.88
C VAL A 90 3.51 6.12 -5.68
N ILE A 91 3.83 4.90 -6.13
CA ILE A 91 3.07 3.72 -5.71
C ILE A 91 3.67 3.24 -4.39
N SER A 92 2.82 2.93 -3.43
CA SER A 92 3.23 2.42 -2.11
C SER A 92 2.44 1.18 -1.72
N LEU A 93 3.08 0.30 -0.94
CA LEU A 93 2.42 -0.86 -0.36
C LEU A 93 1.74 -0.48 0.96
N ILE A 94 0.47 -0.83 1.13
CA ILE A 94 -0.21 -0.79 2.43
C ILE A 94 -0.72 -2.20 2.79
N SER A 95 -0.52 -2.60 4.04
CA SER A 95 -1.02 -3.87 4.58
C SER A 95 -1.88 -3.61 5.80
N ARG A 96 -3.01 -4.32 5.91
CA ARG A 96 -3.93 -4.25 7.06
C ARG A 96 -3.78 -5.49 7.93
N PHE A 97 -3.58 -5.29 9.22
CA PHE A 97 -3.47 -6.36 10.20
C PHE A 97 -4.57 -6.26 11.27
N ILE A 98 -5.03 -7.42 11.73
CA ILE A 98 -5.87 -7.55 12.92
C ILE A 98 -5.02 -8.30 13.94
N LEU A 99 -4.57 -7.61 14.97
CA LEU A 99 -3.69 -8.19 15.98
C LEU A 99 -4.53 -8.60 17.20
N PRO A 100 -4.36 -9.81 17.76
CA PRO A 100 -5.16 -10.27 18.90
C PRO A 100 -5.07 -9.38 20.15
N LYS A 101 -3.99 -8.61 20.29
CA LYS A 101 -3.70 -7.76 21.47
C LYS A 101 -3.76 -6.26 21.17
N TYR A 102 -4.33 -5.86 20.03
CA TYR A 102 -4.53 -4.45 19.68
C TYR A 102 -6.01 -4.19 19.45
N HIS A 103 -6.53 -3.07 19.94
CA HIS A 103 -7.97 -2.81 20.06
C HIS A 103 -8.66 -2.46 18.73
N LYS A 104 -7.90 -2.29 17.64
CA LYS A 104 -8.40 -1.95 16.30
C LYS A 104 -7.48 -2.51 15.20
N PRO A 105 -7.91 -2.52 13.93
CA PRO A 105 -6.99 -2.83 12.83
C PRO A 105 -5.82 -1.85 12.77
N ILE A 106 -4.64 -2.32 12.40
CA ILE A 106 -3.45 -1.49 12.17
C ILE A 106 -2.99 -1.61 10.72
N TYR A 107 -2.55 -0.50 10.15
CA TYR A 107 -2.10 -0.41 8.77
C TYR A 107 -0.60 -0.12 8.72
N LEU A 108 0.15 -0.83 7.89
CA LEU A 108 1.60 -0.64 7.75
C LEU A 108 1.91 -0.20 6.31
N THR A 109 2.75 0.83 6.17
CA THR A 109 3.21 1.39 4.89
C THR A 109 4.63 1.96 5.06
N ASP A 110 5.55 1.97 4.10
CA ASP A 110 5.68 1.05 2.97
C ASP A 110 6.64 -0.08 3.39
N CYS A 111 6.21 -1.34 3.25
CA CYS A 111 6.97 -2.50 3.72
C CYS A 111 7.63 -3.31 2.59
N GLY A 112 7.58 -2.86 1.32
CA GLY A 112 8.04 -3.72 0.23
C GLY A 112 8.19 -3.11 -1.16
N ILE A 113 7.90 -1.82 -1.36
CA ILE A 113 8.06 -1.15 -2.67
C ILE A 113 9.14 -0.07 -2.61
N ASN A 114 9.01 0.90 -1.69
CA ASN A 114 9.92 2.03 -1.61
C ASN A 114 11.08 1.74 -0.64
N ILE A 115 12.30 1.57 -1.18
CA ILE A 115 13.49 1.13 -0.41
C ILE A 115 14.03 2.26 0.48
N GLU A 116 14.30 3.42 -0.10
CA GLU A 116 14.86 4.58 0.60
C GLU A 116 14.18 5.85 0.09
N PRO A 117 12.89 6.06 0.43
CA PRO A 117 12.16 7.21 -0.04
C PRO A 117 12.73 8.50 0.56
N ASP A 118 12.81 9.57 -0.22
CA ASP A 118 13.06 10.92 0.29
C ASP A 118 11.84 11.46 1.07
N LEU A 119 11.97 12.64 1.68
CA LEU A 119 10.88 13.23 2.48
C LEU A 119 9.59 13.45 1.68
N LYS A 120 9.70 13.86 0.41
CA LYS A 120 8.55 14.11 -0.46
C LYS A 120 7.87 12.80 -0.86
N GLN A 121 8.65 11.76 -1.11
CA GLN A 121 8.14 10.41 -1.37
C GLN A 121 7.45 9.85 -0.12
N LYS A 122 8.00 10.06 1.09
CA LYS A 122 7.37 9.69 2.36
C LYS A 122 6.03 10.38 2.56
N GLU A 123 5.93 11.66 2.22
CA GLU A 123 4.66 12.41 2.23
C GLU A 123 3.64 11.76 1.27
N SER A 124 4.04 11.44 0.04
CA SER A 124 3.15 10.79 -0.95
C SER A 124 2.72 9.37 -0.50
N ILE A 125 3.62 8.60 0.13
CA ILE A 125 3.31 7.30 0.75
C ILE A 125 2.24 7.48 1.86
N LEU A 126 2.38 8.51 2.70
CA LEU A 126 1.40 8.81 3.73
C LEU A 126 0.04 9.19 3.16
N ARG A 127 -0.01 10.08 2.15
CA ARG A 127 -1.27 10.45 1.48
C ARG A 127 -1.99 9.23 0.93
N ASN A 128 -1.27 8.33 0.26
CA ASN A 128 -1.82 7.06 -0.22
C ASN A 128 -2.44 6.24 0.92
N ALA A 129 -1.71 6.08 2.03
CA ALA A 129 -2.17 5.27 3.14
C ALA A 129 -3.35 5.90 3.89
N ILE A 130 -3.30 7.20 4.15
CA ILE A 130 -4.38 7.97 4.78
C ILE A 130 -5.66 7.84 3.95
N ARG A 131 -5.55 7.94 2.63
CA ARG A 131 -6.71 7.78 1.75
C ARG A 131 -7.35 6.39 1.83
N VAL A 132 -6.53 5.33 1.83
CA VAL A 132 -7.03 3.95 1.99
C VAL A 132 -7.70 3.77 3.35
N VAL A 133 -7.10 4.28 4.42
CA VAL A 133 -7.65 4.14 5.77
C VAL A 133 -8.93 4.94 5.96
N LYS A 134 -9.02 6.13 5.36
CA LYS A 134 -10.26 6.92 5.30
C LYS A 134 -11.37 6.24 4.52
N SER A 135 -11.08 5.62 3.37
CA SER A 135 -12.09 4.91 2.59
C SER A 135 -12.64 3.67 3.32
N LEU A 136 -11.91 3.18 4.33
CA LEU A 136 -12.33 2.11 5.23
C LEU A 136 -13.04 2.60 6.50
N GLY A 137 -13.36 3.90 6.59
CA GLY A 137 -14.23 4.46 7.63
C GLY A 137 -13.51 5.17 8.78
N VAL A 138 -12.19 5.34 8.74
CA VAL A 138 -11.44 6.08 9.77
C VAL A 138 -11.30 7.54 9.36
N GLU A 139 -12.17 8.42 9.89
CA GLU A 139 -12.27 9.82 9.43
C GLU A 139 -11.00 10.64 9.68
N LYS A 140 -10.37 10.46 10.84
CA LYS A 140 -9.14 11.16 11.27
C LYS A 140 -8.05 10.13 11.63
N PRO A 141 -7.34 9.57 10.64
CA PRO A 141 -6.32 8.56 10.90
C PRO A 141 -5.19 9.10 11.78
N LYS A 142 -4.77 8.29 12.75
CA LYS A 142 -3.59 8.53 13.58
C LYS A 142 -2.39 7.82 12.99
N VAL A 143 -1.37 8.57 12.62
CA VAL A 143 -0.16 8.09 11.94
C VAL A 143 1.00 8.15 12.91
N ALA A 144 1.69 7.03 13.09
CA ALA A 144 2.97 6.94 13.77
C ALA A 144 4.10 6.83 12.74
N CYS A 145 4.97 7.85 12.67
CA CYS A 145 6.22 7.79 11.94
C CYS A 145 7.25 7.00 12.77
N VAL A 146 7.30 5.69 12.53
CA VAL A 146 8.04 4.75 13.37
C VAL A 146 9.54 4.99 13.26
N CYS A 147 10.17 5.27 14.39
CA CYS A 147 11.58 5.57 14.55
C CYS A 147 12.20 4.70 15.67
N PRO A 148 13.54 4.56 15.73
CA PRO A 148 14.17 3.80 16.81
C PRO A 148 14.11 4.48 18.19
N ILE A 149 13.82 5.79 18.23
CA ILE A 149 13.76 6.63 19.43
C ILE A 149 12.68 7.70 19.26
N GLU A 150 12.23 8.30 20.37
CA GLU A 150 11.10 9.25 20.42
C GLU A 150 11.53 10.74 20.40
N PHE A 151 12.80 11.01 20.14
CA PHE A 151 13.32 12.37 20.02
C PHE A 151 14.19 12.52 18.78
N VAL A 152 14.30 13.75 18.31
CA VAL A 152 15.05 14.07 17.09
C VAL A 152 16.54 13.90 17.35
N ASN A 153 17.16 13.08 16.53
CA ASN A 153 18.60 12.94 16.47
C ASN A 153 19.04 13.20 15.03
N PRO A 154 19.75 14.31 14.75
CA PRO A 154 20.20 14.64 13.39
C PRO A 154 21.05 13.56 12.71
N ARG A 155 21.62 12.62 13.48
CA ARG A 155 22.38 11.47 12.95
C ARG A 155 21.50 10.29 12.53
N ILE A 156 20.20 10.33 12.85
CA ILE A 156 19.23 9.28 12.53
C ILE A 156 18.18 9.89 11.61
N LYS A 157 18.34 9.62 10.29
CA LYS A 157 17.49 10.20 9.24
C LYS A 157 16.00 10.01 9.49
N SER A 158 15.57 8.83 9.92
CA SER A 158 14.16 8.56 10.22
C SER A 158 13.59 9.49 11.29
N THR A 159 14.37 9.91 12.28
CA THR A 159 13.88 10.84 13.32
C THR A 159 13.71 12.26 12.80
N VAL A 160 14.59 12.71 11.90
CA VAL A 160 14.49 14.03 11.24
C VAL A 160 13.30 14.05 10.30
N ASP A 161 13.15 13.01 9.49
CA ASP A 161 12.02 12.90 8.56
C ASP A 161 10.70 12.73 9.32
N GLY A 162 10.67 11.96 10.41
CA GLY A 162 9.50 11.78 11.27
C GLY A 162 9.03 13.09 11.91
N GLU A 163 9.95 13.92 12.39
CA GLU A 163 9.63 15.27 12.87
C GLU A 163 9.13 16.18 11.75
N ALA A 164 9.74 16.11 10.57
CA ALA A 164 9.31 16.93 9.45
C ALA A 164 7.88 16.57 9.03
N LEU A 165 7.55 15.28 8.94
CA LEU A 165 6.21 14.79 8.60
C LEU A 165 5.17 15.12 9.67
N SER A 166 5.50 15.04 10.96
CA SER A 166 4.56 15.36 12.04
C SER A 166 4.13 16.84 12.08
N LYS A 167 4.90 17.73 11.46
CA LYS A 167 4.59 19.16 11.30
C LYS A 167 3.78 19.48 10.04
N MET A 168 3.57 18.50 9.15
CA MET A 168 2.81 18.70 7.92
C MET A 168 1.31 18.48 8.14
N ASP A 169 0.49 19.24 7.44
CA ASP A 169 -0.95 18.97 7.31
C ASP A 169 -1.18 18.04 6.11
N ILE A 170 -1.25 16.73 6.40
CA ILE A 170 -1.45 15.70 5.37
C ILE A 170 -2.87 15.15 5.51
N ASP A 171 -3.76 15.70 4.69
CA ASP A 171 -5.14 15.25 4.53
C ASP A 171 -5.89 15.10 5.85
N GLY A 172 -5.65 15.96 6.85
CA GLY A 172 -6.34 15.94 8.14
C GLY A 172 -6.08 14.71 9.02
N ALA A 173 -4.98 13.98 8.78
CA ALA A 173 -4.49 12.97 9.70
C ALA A 173 -3.79 13.61 10.91
N ILE A 174 -3.75 12.89 12.03
CA ILE A 174 -2.94 13.26 13.19
C ILE A 174 -1.64 12.50 13.11
N ILE A 175 -0.52 13.20 12.94
CA ILE A 175 0.78 12.58 12.66
C ILE A 175 1.70 12.82 13.85
N GLU A 176 2.28 11.75 14.38
CA GLU A 176 3.27 11.80 15.44
C GLU A 176 4.57 11.16 14.96
N GLY A 177 5.68 11.82 15.27
CA GLY A 177 6.99 11.44 14.77
C GLY A 177 8.07 12.40 15.28
N PRO A 178 9.20 11.89 15.76
CA PRO A 178 9.57 10.47 15.86
C PRO A 178 8.86 9.73 17.01
N ILE A 179 8.38 8.52 16.74
CA ILE A 179 7.70 7.66 17.72
C ILE A 179 8.18 6.22 17.57
N SER A 180 8.45 5.52 18.66
CA SER A 180 8.88 4.13 18.61
C SER A 180 7.72 3.16 18.40
N PHE A 181 8.05 1.96 17.92
CA PHE A 181 7.05 0.92 17.65
C PHE A 181 6.23 0.55 18.89
N ASP A 182 6.87 0.35 20.05
CA ASP A 182 6.18 0.02 21.29
C ASP A 182 5.28 1.16 21.78
N VAL A 183 5.75 2.41 21.70
CA VAL A 183 4.94 3.59 22.08
C VAL A 183 3.77 3.79 21.13
N SER A 184 3.93 3.51 19.83
CA SER A 184 2.83 3.64 18.85
C SER A 184 1.67 2.67 19.09
N LEU A 185 1.92 1.51 19.71
CA LEU A 185 0.94 0.44 19.89
C LEU A 185 0.55 0.18 21.36
N SER A 186 1.27 0.73 22.34
CA SER A 186 1.00 0.53 23.76
C SER A 186 0.95 1.83 24.53
N LYS A 187 -0.24 2.18 25.04
CA LYS A 187 -0.42 3.33 25.94
C LYS A 187 0.43 3.17 27.21
N HIS A 188 0.56 1.95 27.72
CA HIS A 188 1.40 1.67 28.88
C HIS A 188 2.89 1.97 28.60
N ALA A 189 3.40 1.60 27.41
CA ALA A 189 4.78 1.92 27.03
C ALA A 189 5.01 3.44 26.96
N ALA A 190 4.02 4.17 26.43
CA ALA A 190 4.04 5.63 26.39
C ALA A 190 4.11 6.24 27.80
N GLU A 191 3.28 5.74 28.74
CA GLU A 191 3.28 6.18 30.14
C GLU A 191 4.63 5.92 30.83
N VAL A 192 5.20 4.72 30.67
CA VAL A 192 6.51 4.34 31.24
C VAL A 192 7.63 5.25 30.72
N LYS A 193 7.58 5.62 29.44
CA LYS A 193 8.57 6.49 28.79
C LYS A 193 8.28 7.99 28.94
N GLY A 194 7.15 8.36 29.56
CA GLY A 194 6.72 9.76 29.69
C GLY A 194 6.38 10.43 28.34
N PHE A 195 6.00 9.65 27.33
CA PHE A 195 5.67 10.16 26.00
C PHE A 195 4.17 10.46 25.90
N ASN A 196 3.82 11.74 25.74
CA ASN A 196 2.42 12.18 25.69
C ASN A 196 2.03 12.56 24.26
N SER A 197 1.23 11.71 23.62
CA SER A 197 0.67 11.97 22.29
C SER A 197 -0.68 11.29 22.16
N SER A 198 -1.57 11.88 21.35
CA SER A 198 -2.85 11.26 21.00
C SER A 198 -2.70 10.05 20.07
N VAL A 199 -1.52 9.86 19.45
CA VAL A 199 -1.17 8.70 18.61
C VAL A 199 -0.60 7.55 19.45
N ALA A 200 0.02 7.84 20.59
CA ALA A 200 0.68 6.84 21.41
C ALA A 200 -0.32 5.81 21.97
N GLY A 201 -0.09 4.53 21.66
CA GLY A 201 -0.98 3.43 22.00
C GLY A 201 -2.28 3.38 21.19
N ASP A 202 -2.45 4.23 20.18
CA ASP A 202 -3.68 4.34 19.41
C ASP A 202 -3.43 4.72 17.94
N ALA A 203 -2.28 4.33 17.38
CA ALA A 203 -1.99 4.50 15.96
C ALA A 203 -2.98 3.69 15.09
N ASP A 204 -3.42 4.26 13.97
CA ASP A 204 -4.11 3.56 12.88
C ASP A 204 -3.10 3.14 11.81
N ILE A 205 -2.14 4.00 11.49
CA ILE A 205 -1.12 3.78 10.46
C ILE A 205 0.26 3.81 11.10
N LEU A 206 1.07 2.80 10.81
CA LEU A 206 2.51 2.78 11.05
C LEU A 206 3.22 3.06 9.74
N LEU A 207 3.86 4.23 9.67
CA LEU A 207 4.80 4.54 8.61
C LEU A 207 6.17 3.96 8.99
N LEU A 208 6.55 2.84 8.38
CA LEU A 208 7.84 2.20 8.57
C LEU A 208 8.86 2.90 7.66
N ILE A 209 9.86 3.52 8.26
CA ILE A 209 10.95 4.13 7.51
C ILE A 209 12.24 3.96 8.30
N ILE A 210 13.20 3.31 7.66
CA ILE A 210 14.58 3.18 8.12
C ILE A 210 15.40 4.27 7.43
#